data_AF-A0A524HSI9-F1
#
_entry.id   AF-A0A524HSI9-F1
#
_cell.length_a   1.000
_cell.length_b   1.000
_cell.length_c   1.000
_cell.angle_alpha   90.00
_cell.angle_beta   90.00
_cell.angle_gamma   90.00
#
_symmetry.space_group_name_H-M   'P 1'
#
loop_
_entity.id
_entity.type
_entity.pdbx_description
1 polymer ?
#
loop_
_entity_poly.entity_id
_entity_poly.type
_entity_poly.pdbx_seq_one_letter_code
_entity_poly.pdbx_strand_id
1 'polypeptide(L)' 'MMQDASLLASGTQLEADICIIGAGPAGLTLAREFTGYDATVVLLESGGSQAEIEAQRLN' A
#
# COMPACT_ATOMS: atom_id res chain seq x y z
N MET A 1 -10.20 -1.33 0.89
CA MET A 1 -10.40 -1.22 -0.58
C MET A 1 -9.03 -1.21 -1.22
N MET A 2 -8.82 -1.91 -2.33
CA MET A 2 -7.58 -1.82 -3.11
C MET A 2 -7.88 -1.04 -4.40
N GLN A 3 -7.04 -0.07 -4.73
CA GLN A 3 -7.15 0.74 -5.95
C GLN A 3 -5.80 0.70 -6.68
N ASP A 4 -5.85 0.73 -8.00
CA ASP A 4 -4.65 0.90 -8.82
C ASP A 4 -4.30 2.40 -8.85
N ALA A 5 -3.20 2.76 -8.20
CA ALA A 5 -2.75 4.14 -8.10
C ALA A 5 -2.30 4.73 -9.45
N SER A 6 -1.96 3.89 -10.43
CA SER A 6 -1.59 4.36 -11.78
C SER A 6 -2.77 4.98 -12.54
N LEU A 7 -4.00 4.73 -12.08
CA LEU A 7 -5.22 5.31 -12.63
C LEU A 7 -5.59 6.67 -11.98
N LEU A 8 -4.85 7.10 -10.96
CA LEU A 8 -5.08 8.39 -10.31
C LEU A 8 -4.53 9.54 -11.17
N ALA A 9 -5.22 10.67 -11.15
CA ALA A 9 -4.73 11.87 -11.81
C ALA A 9 -3.44 12.36 -11.14
N SER A 10 -2.52 12.89 -11.94
CA SER A 10 -1.31 13.51 -11.40
C SER A 10 -1.67 14.64 -10.43
N GLY A 11 -0.99 14.68 -9.27
CA GLY A 11 -1.28 15.62 -8.20
C GLY A 11 -2.44 15.24 -7.27
N THR A 12 -3.02 14.04 -7.42
CA THR A 12 -3.97 13.49 -6.43
C THR A 12 -3.31 13.43 -5.05
N GLN A 13 -4.01 13.95 -4.04
CA GLN A 13 -3.59 13.86 -2.63
C GLN A 13 -4.41 12.78 -1.94
N LEU A 14 -3.73 11.92 -1.19
CA LEU A 14 -4.35 10.91 -0.34
C LEU A 14 -4.16 11.36 1.11
N GLU A 15 -5.26 11.55 1.83
CA GLU A 15 -5.26 11.88 3.25
C GLU A 15 -5.49 10.61 4.08
N ALA A 16 -4.66 10.43 5.10
CA ALA A 16 -4.72 9.30 6.01
C ALA A 16 -4.04 9.67 7.33
N ASP A 17 -4.45 9.04 8.43
CA ASP A 17 -3.76 9.16 9.71
C ASP A 17 -2.40 8.45 9.65
N ILE A 18 -2.33 7.36 8.89
CA ILE A 18 -1.11 6.54 8.71
C ILE A 18 -0.95 6.17 7.24
N CYS A 19 0.23 6.44 6.69
CA CYS A 19 0.64 5.99 5.37
C CYS A 19 1.79 4.98 5.50
N ILE A 20 1.58 3.77 5.00
CA ILE A 20 2.56 2.67 4.98
C ILE A 20 3.03 2.48 3.54
N ILE A 21 4.34 2.50 3.32
CA ILE A 21 4.95 2.26 2.00
C ILE A 21 5.50 0.82 1.96
N GLY A 22 5.00 0.03 1.02
CA GLY A 22 5.33 -1.36 0.76
C GLY A 22 4.26 -2.33 1.30
N ALA A 23 3.59 -3.07 0.42
CA ALA A 23 2.58 -4.07 0.75
C ALA A 23 3.15 -5.49 0.93
N GLY A 24 4.44 -5.59 1.28
CA GLY A 24 5.07 -6.85 1.68
C GLY A 24 4.58 -7.35 3.06
N PRO A 25 5.12 -8.48 3.55
CA PRO A 25 4.66 -9.11 4.80
C PRO A 25 4.67 -8.16 6.00
N ALA A 26 5.71 -7.32 6.13
CA ALA A 26 5.81 -6.35 7.23
C ALA A 26 4.75 -5.25 7.13
N GLY A 27 4.58 -4.63 5.95
CA GLY A 27 3.61 -3.56 5.74
C GLY A 27 2.17 -4.04 5.92
N LEU A 28 1.86 -5.24 5.42
CA LEU A 28 0.54 -5.85 5.61
C LEU A 28 0.28 -6.21 7.08
N THR A 29 1.29 -6.70 7.79
CA THR A 29 1.18 -6.98 9.24
C THR A 29 0.86 -5.69 10.00
N LEU A 30 1.61 -4.61 9.74
CA LEU A 30 1.38 -3.31 10.37
C LEU A 30 -0.02 -2.77 10.03
N ALA A 31 -0.44 -2.81 8.77
CA ALA A 31 -1.77 -2.36 8.36
C ALA A 31 -2.89 -3.14 9.08
N ARG A 32 -2.70 -4.45 9.29
CA ARG A 32 -3.66 -5.29 10.00
C ARG A 32 -3.81 -4.94 11.47
N GLU A 33 -2.73 -4.52 12.15
CA GLU A 33 -2.79 -4.14 13.58
C GLU A 33 -3.75 -2.97 13.82
N PHE A 34 -3.97 -2.11 12.83
CA PHE A 34 -4.92 -0.99 12.94
C PHE A 34 -6.38 -1.38 12.64
N THR A 35 -6.67 -2.66 12.38
CA THR A 35 -8.05 -3.12 12.19
C THR A 35 -8.85 -2.95 13.48
N GLY A 36 -9.94 -2.18 13.43
CA GLY A 36 -10.80 -1.91 14.59
C GLY A 36 -10.42 -0.67 15.38
N TYR A 37 -9.36 0.04 15.00
CA TYR A 37 -9.08 1.39 15.47
C TYR A 37 -9.83 2.40 14.60
N ASP A 38 -10.14 3.57 15.17
CA ASP A 38 -10.68 4.71 14.44
C ASP A 38 -9.54 5.47 13.76
N ALA A 39 -8.92 4.83 12.77
CA ALA A 39 -7.79 5.36 12.00
C ALA A 39 -7.91 5.00 10.52
N THR A 40 -7.67 5.97 9.66
CA THR A 40 -7.55 5.78 8.22
C THR A 40 -6.12 5.38 7.89
N VAL A 41 -5.95 4.15 7.39
CA VAL A 41 -4.64 3.62 6.97
C VAL A 41 -4.59 3.49 5.46
N VAL A 42 -3.60 4.13 4.85
CA VAL A 42 -3.26 3.95 3.43
C VAL A 42 -2.01 3.07 3.33
N LEU A 43 -2.11 1.99 2.56
CA LEU A 43 -1.00 1.11 2.21
C LEU A 43 -0.69 1.28 0.73
N LEU A 44 0.50 1.81 0.40
CA LEU A 44 0.96 2.04 -0.96
C LEU A 44 1.98 0.98 -1.35
N GLU A 45 1.86 0.45 -2.57
CA GLU A 45 2.81 -0.48 -3.16
C GLU A 45 3.12 -0.03 -4.60
N SER A 46 4.38 -0.19 -5.00
CA SER A 46 4.89 0.12 -6.33
C SER A 46 4.54 -0.94 -7.38
N GLY A 47 4.37 -2.19 -6.95
CA GLY A 47 3.96 -3.29 -7.81
C GLY A 47 2.49 -3.25 -8.23
N GLY A 48 2.13 -4.11 -9.18
CA GLY A 48 0.75 -4.31 -9.61
C GLY A 48 -0.01 -5.38 -8.80
N SER A 49 -1.20 -5.74 -9.27
CA SER A 49 -2.00 -6.85 -8.71
C SER A 49 -1.41 -8.24 -9.01
N GLN A 50 -0.36 -8.31 -9.84
CA GLN A 50 0.35 -9.52 -10.18
C GLN A 50 1.77 -9.49 -9.62
N ALA A 51 2.26 -10.68 -9.28
CA ALA A 51 3.63 -10.87 -8.86
C ALA A 51 4.59 -10.62 -10.03
N GLU A 52 5.38 -9.56 -9.94
CA GLU A 52 6.50 -9.33 -10.85
C GLU A 52 7.77 -9.97 -10.29
N ILE A 53 8.23 -11.02 -10.97
CA ILE A 53 9.38 -11.82 -10.52
C ILE A 53 10.64 -10.98 -10.42
N GLU A 54 10.92 -10.10 -11.39
CA GLU A 54 12.13 -9.27 -11.38
C GLU A 54 12.15 -8.28 -10.21
N ALA A 55 11.00 -7.71 -9.83
CA ALA A 55 10.90 -6.82 -8.67
C ALA A 55 11.15 -7.55 -7.34
N GLN A 56 10.96 -8.87 -7.30
CA GLN A 56 11.14 -9.71 -6.11
C GLN A 56 12.57 -10.25 -5.98
N ARG A 57 13.43 -10.03 -6.98
CA ARG A 57 14.85 -10.40 -6.94
C ARG A 57 15.66 -9.34 -6.20
N LEU A 58 15.33 -9.17 -4.93
CA LEU A 58 16.15 -8.40 -4.00
C LEU A 58 17.41 -9.21 -3.69
N ASN A 59 18.46 -8.99 -4.50
CA ASN A 59 19.80 -9.63 -4.46
C ASN A 59 19.83 -11.16 -4.62
#